data_AF-A0A8T9AFG9-F1
#
_entry.id   AF-A0A8T9AFG9-F1
#
_cell.length_a   1.000
_cell.length_b   1.000
_cell.length_c   1.000
_cell.angle_alpha   90.00
_cell.angle_beta   90.00
_cell.angle_gamma   90.00
#
_symmetry.space_group_name_H-M   'P 1'
#
loop_
_entity.id
_entity.type
_entity.pdbx_description
1 polymer ?
#
loop_
_entity_poly.entity_id
_entity_poly.type
_entity_poly.pdbx_seq_one_letter_code
_entity_poly.pdbx_strand_id
1 'polypeptide(L)'
;MQGKVNYNGAAVNQGNLSVTIYSASSGGSAIYSDTFLYAINNSFFDVMLGAAVPLNLSYGENYWLSLSVNGQSISWAGGNSRLKFYSSTGNTSSSIKLSSAGSNTLLNATNGTVNAGLHVGALSGGQAGASIGTNSNHQFRLFANGTDALTVDTNGNVGIGTTNPGQLLSLNQSAPGGGASLSILQPYISNGDYTQIYLGKSVGTNTLGTISYVPSATAASSTLRLGLYGSSDTLAINGNGNVGIGRTPATYKLEVEGDASKTTAGSWQANSDARIKKDVSNISGAVSALNLLRPVMFKYTDEYKAQHPSIKDKYYYNFIAQEFQKVFPSEVTVTNDTLPNGERILAIDPYVLTPYLVKAIQEQQKEIESQQREIDGLKAGVAALERKQ
;
A
#
# COMPACT_ATOMS: atom_id res chain seq x y z
N MET A 1 20.38 -33.49 54.11
CA MET A 1 21.37 -34.43 53.54
C MET A 1 22.07 -35.05 54.73
N GLN A 2 21.96 -36.36 54.88
CA GLN A 2 22.53 -37.08 56.01
C GLN A 2 23.52 -38.13 55.54
N GLY A 3 24.52 -38.45 56.35
CA GLY A 3 25.50 -39.47 56.01
C GLY A 3 26.47 -39.77 57.13
N LYS A 4 27.28 -40.81 56.91
CA LYS A 4 28.40 -41.17 57.78
C LYS A 4 29.70 -40.82 57.07
N VAL A 5 30.63 -40.18 57.78
CA VAL A 5 31.96 -39.84 57.27
C VAL A 5 33.03 -40.60 58.03
N ASN A 6 33.89 -41.29 57.27
CA ASN A 6 35.14 -41.84 57.77
C ASN A 6 36.28 -41.23 56.94
N TYR A 7 37.42 -40.98 57.58
CA TYR A 7 38.62 -40.50 56.90
C TYR A 7 39.70 -41.58 56.99
N ASN A 8 40.18 -42.08 55.84
CA ASN A 8 41.16 -43.17 55.75
C ASN A 8 40.84 -44.41 56.62
N GLY A 9 39.55 -44.76 56.75
CA GLY A 9 39.09 -45.88 57.56
C GLY A 9 38.91 -45.60 59.06
N ALA A 10 39.25 -44.40 59.53
CA ALA A 10 39.03 -43.97 60.91
C ALA A 10 37.73 -43.15 61.06
N ALA A 11 37.04 -43.35 62.17
CA ALA A 11 35.85 -42.59 62.56
C ALA A 11 36.22 -41.12 62.82
N VAL A 12 35.51 -40.19 62.18
CA VAL A 12 35.66 -38.76 62.46
C VAL A 12 34.64 -38.37 63.53
N ASN A 13 35.09 -38.18 64.77
CA ASN A 13 34.18 -37.97 65.89
C ASN A 13 33.46 -36.61 65.84
N GLN A 14 34.17 -35.53 65.49
CA GLN A 14 33.60 -34.18 65.37
C GLN A 14 34.32 -33.36 64.28
N GLY A 15 33.63 -32.40 63.65
CA GLY A 15 34.24 -31.50 62.67
C GLY A 15 33.26 -30.66 61.85
N ASN A 16 33.82 -29.70 61.12
CA ASN A 16 33.08 -28.89 60.14
C ASN A 16 32.95 -29.67 58.83
N LEU A 17 31.76 -29.62 58.22
CA LEU A 17 31.49 -30.24 56.92
C LEU A 17 31.38 -29.15 55.86
N SER A 18 32.25 -29.14 54.86
CA SER A 18 32.06 -28.31 53.67
C SER A 18 31.47 -29.16 52.54
N VAL A 19 30.40 -28.65 51.94
CA VAL A 19 29.66 -29.26 50.85
C VAL A 19 29.81 -28.37 49.61
N THR A 20 30.35 -28.93 48.53
CA THR A 20 30.44 -28.21 47.25
C THR A 20 29.81 -29.05 46.14
N ILE A 21 28.95 -28.44 45.34
CA ILE A 21 28.31 -29.07 44.18
C ILE A 21 28.87 -28.42 42.92
N TYR A 22 29.18 -29.25 41.92
CA TYR A 22 29.76 -28.85 40.64
C TYR A 22 28.88 -29.31 39.48
N SER A 23 29.03 -28.62 38.35
CA SER A 23 28.39 -28.96 37.07
C SER A 23 29.14 -30.02 36.24
N ALA A 24 30.28 -30.53 36.72
CA ALA A 24 31.10 -31.52 36.01
C ALA A 24 31.82 -32.49 36.97
N SER A 25 32.26 -33.64 36.45
CA SER A 25 32.97 -34.69 37.20
C SER A 25 34.39 -34.30 37.63
N SER A 26 35.07 -33.46 36.84
CA SER A 26 36.35 -32.83 37.14
C SER A 26 36.38 -31.43 36.51
N GLY A 27 37.10 -30.48 37.11
CA GLY A 27 36.99 -29.06 36.73
C GLY A 27 35.58 -28.47 36.94
N GLY A 28 35.25 -27.38 36.25
CA GLY A 28 33.93 -26.74 36.30
C GLY A 28 33.69 -25.83 37.51
N SER A 29 32.73 -24.92 37.38
CA SER A 29 32.36 -23.97 38.44
C SER A 29 31.60 -24.65 39.56
N ALA A 30 31.89 -24.26 40.80
CA ALA A 30 31.05 -24.60 41.95
C ALA A 30 29.72 -23.85 41.80
N ILE A 31 28.60 -24.59 41.73
CA ILE A 31 27.25 -24.03 41.63
C ILE A 31 26.59 -23.86 43.00
N TYR A 32 27.13 -24.54 44.01
CA TYR A 32 26.78 -24.37 45.41
C TYR A 32 28.02 -24.70 46.24
N SER A 33 28.30 -23.89 47.25
CA SER A 33 29.36 -24.16 48.22
C SER A 33 28.97 -23.57 49.56
N ASP A 34 28.97 -24.41 50.60
CA ASP A 34 28.62 -24.02 51.95
C ASP A 34 29.43 -24.81 52.98
N THR A 35 29.65 -24.25 54.16
CA THR A 35 30.37 -24.90 55.25
C THR A 35 29.53 -24.89 56.52
N PHE A 36 29.18 -26.09 56.98
CA PHE A 36 28.39 -26.31 58.17
C PHE A 36 29.33 -26.55 59.36
N LEU A 37 29.35 -25.59 60.29
CA LEU A 37 30.18 -25.65 61.48
C LEU A 37 29.69 -26.74 62.45
N TYR A 38 30.60 -27.54 62.99
CA TYR A 38 30.33 -28.62 63.95
C TYR A 38 29.27 -29.64 63.48
N ALA A 39 29.12 -29.80 62.16
CA ALA A 39 28.07 -30.62 61.57
C ALA A 39 28.30 -32.13 61.72
N ILE A 40 29.54 -32.55 61.97
CA ILE A 40 29.86 -33.96 62.21
C ILE A 40 29.83 -34.23 63.71
N ASN A 41 29.06 -35.25 64.11
CA ASN A 41 28.98 -35.74 65.47
C ASN A 41 28.89 -37.28 65.46
N ASN A 42 29.78 -37.94 66.19
CA ASN A 42 29.90 -39.41 66.22
C ASN A 42 29.97 -40.04 64.82
N SER A 43 30.72 -39.41 63.91
CA SER A 43 30.83 -39.79 62.49
C SER A 43 29.59 -39.59 61.62
N PHE A 44 28.50 -39.03 62.14
CA PHE A 44 27.31 -38.72 61.38
C PHE A 44 27.15 -37.22 61.17
N PHE A 45 26.51 -36.84 60.07
CA PHE A 45 26.02 -35.48 59.86
C PHE A 45 24.60 -35.54 59.30
N ASP A 46 23.82 -34.50 59.57
CA ASP A 46 22.59 -34.18 58.87
C ASP A 46 22.52 -32.66 58.67
N VAL A 47 22.57 -32.21 57.43
CA VAL A 47 22.64 -30.79 57.06
C VAL A 47 21.60 -30.45 56.00
N MET A 48 20.94 -29.31 56.14
CA MET A 48 20.02 -28.79 55.13
C MET A 48 20.79 -27.90 54.15
N LEU A 49 20.91 -28.37 52.90
CA LEU A 49 21.49 -27.56 51.83
C LEU A 49 20.47 -26.51 51.37
N GLY A 50 20.93 -25.35 50.92
CA GLY A 50 20.05 -24.29 50.41
C GLY A 50 19.57 -23.27 51.45
N ALA A 51 19.86 -23.49 52.75
CA ALA A 51 19.33 -22.66 53.84
C ALA A 51 20.04 -21.29 53.95
N ALA A 52 21.38 -21.28 53.97
CA ALA A 52 22.19 -20.07 54.06
C ALA A 52 22.68 -19.59 52.69
N VAL A 53 23.13 -20.53 51.86
CA VAL A 53 23.45 -20.30 50.44
C VAL A 53 22.33 -20.90 49.59
N PRO A 54 21.68 -20.17 48.67
CA PRO A 54 20.65 -20.73 47.82
C PRO A 54 21.17 -21.89 46.95
N LEU A 55 20.43 -23.00 46.94
CA LEU A 55 20.75 -24.17 46.13
C LEU A 55 20.01 -24.10 44.78
N ASN A 56 20.67 -23.58 43.75
CA ASN A 56 20.08 -23.38 42.42
C ASN A 56 20.46 -24.51 41.45
N LEU A 57 19.78 -25.65 41.57
CA LEU A 57 19.91 -26.76 40.61
C LEU A 57 18.81 -26.71 39.56
N SER A 58 19.10 -27.14 38.33
CA SER A 58 18.10 -27.34 37.29
C SER A 58 17.49 -28.74 37.42
N TYR A 59 16.16 -28.85 37.31
CA TYR A 59 15.50 -30.15 37.32
C TYR A 59 15.97 -30.98 36.13
N GLY A 60 16.33 -32.23 36.39
CA GLY A 60 16.65 -33.19 35.35
C GLY A 60 18.11 -33.23 34.89
N GLU A 61 18.99 -32.45 35.52
CA GLU A 61 20.41 -32.38 35.19
C GLU A 61 21.29 -33.21 36.14
N ASN A 62 22.49 -33.57 35.67
CA ASN A 62 23.50 -34.27 36.47
C ASN A 62 24.44 -33.28 37.18
N TYR A 63 24.73 -33.56 38.45
CA TYR A 63 25.62 -32.76 39.28
C TYR A 63 26.60 -33.63 40.06
N TRP A 64 27.66 -33.01 40.58
CA TRP A 64 28.74 -33.70 41.28
C TRP A 64 29.01 -33.09 42.64
N LEU A 65 28.78 -33.89 43.69
CA LEU A 65 28.97 -33.54 45.08
C LEU A 65 30.40 -33.83 45.54
N SER A 66 31.07 -32.85 46.11
CA SER A 66 32.32 -33.00 46.85
C SER A 66 32.11 -32.63 48.31
N LEU A 67 32.74 -33.40 49.19
CA LEU A 67 32.72 -33.17 50.64
C LEU A 67 34.13 -33.00 51.17
N SER A 68 34.31 -32.12 52.14
CA SER A 68 35.53 -32.04 52.93
C SER A 68 35.21 -31.89 54.41
N VAL A 69 36.09 -32.46 55.26
CA VAL A 69 36.00 -32.33 56.71
C VAL A 69 37.21 -31.56 57.21
N ASN A 70 36.98 -30.47 57.94
CA ASN A 70 38.05 -29.61 58.47
C ASN A 70 39.08 -29.22 57.37
N GLY A 71 38.61 -28.99 56.15
CA GLY A 71 39.44 -28.64 54.99
C GLY A 71 40.09 -29.81 54.24
N GLN A 72 39.92 -31.05 54.69
CA GLN A 72 40.45 -32.26 54.03
C GLN A 72 39.37 -32.92 53.16
N SER A 73 39.63 -33.08 51.87
CA SER A 73 38.68 -33.71 50.93
C SER A 73 38.40 -35.18 51.26
N ILE A 74 37.15 -35.59 51.13
CA ILE A 74 36.72 -36.98 51.24
C ILE A 74 36.77 -37.62 49.85
N SER A 75 37.39 -38.80 49.76
CA SER A 75 37.33 -39.64 48.56
C SER A 75 36.20 -40.65 48.67
N TRP A 76 35.46 -40.84 47.58
CA TRP A 76 34.39 -41.83 47.47
C TRP A 76 34.96 -43.19 47.03
N ALA A 77 34.16 -44.25 47.17
CA ALA A 77 34.54 -45.58 46.70
C ALA A 77 34.99 -45.54 45.22
N GLY A 78 36.13 -46.19 44.94
CA GLY A 78 36.77 -46.14 43.62
C GLY A 78 37.73 -44.94 43.39
N GLY A 79 38.05 -44.17 44.42
CA GLY A 79 39.05 -43.09 44.35
C GLY A 79 38.54 -41.77 43.74
N ASN A 80 37.23 -41.67 43.51
CA ASN A 80 36.63 -40.45 42.96
C ASN A 80 36.58 -39.34 44.01
N SER A 81 36.89 -38.10 43.63
CA SER A 81 36.79 -36.92 44.50
C SER A 81 35.39 -36.28 44.53
N ARG A 82 34.50 -36.70 43.62
CA ARG A 82 33.12 -36.24 43.54
C ARG A 82 32.13 -37.40 43.29
N LEU A 83 30.98 -37.34 43.94
CA LEU A 83 29.87 -38.28 43.76
C LEU A 83 28.84 -37.68 42.80
N LYS A 84 28.51 -38.41 41.72
CA LYS A 84 27.47 -38.00 40.78
C LYS A 84 26.08 -38.18 41.41
N PHE A 85 25.22 -37.17 41.29
CA PHE A 85 23.80 -37.27 41.61
C PHE A 85 22.95 -36.58 40.55
N TYR A 86 21.67 -36.92 40.52
CA TYR A 86 20.68 -36.38 39.59
C TYR A 86 19.73 -35.44 40.35
N SER A 87 19.47 -34.25 39.81
CA SER A 87 18.55 -33.31 40.45
C SER A 87 17.09 -33.68 40.18
N SER A 88 16.45 -34.34 41.15
CA SER A 88 15.02 -34.70 41.11
C SER A 88 14.07 -33.54 41.46
N THR A 89 14.63 -32.39 41.86
CA THR A 89 13.95 -31.12 42.14
C THR A 89 14.84 -29.99 41.63
N GLY A 90 14.28 -28.85 41.24
CA GLY A 90 15.08 -27.72 40.73
C GLY A 90 14.30 -26.78 39.84
N ASN A 91 14.96 -25.74 39.35
CA ASN A 91 14.40 -24.79 38.40
C ASN A 91 14.09 -25.52 37.10
N THR A 92 12.84 -25.48 36.66
CA THR A 92 12.46 -25.85 35.29
C THR A 92 12.54 -24.58 34.45
N SER A 93 13.37 -24.57 33.40
CA SER A 93 13.21 -23.55 32.37
C SER A 93 11.80 -23.72 31.78
N SER A 94 10.98 -22.67 31.82
CA SER A 94 9.57 -22.69 31.43
C SER A 94 9.40 -22.88 29.91
N SER A 95 9.73 -24.07 29.40
CA SER A 95 9.50 -24.45 28.02
C SER A 95 8.71 -25.74 27.97
N ILE A 96 7.51 -25.69 27.39
CA ILE A 96 6.84 -26.89 26.90
C ILE A 96 7.61 -27.31 25.65
N LYS A 97 8.51 -28.29 25.78
CA LYS A 97 9.19 -28.93 24.65
C LYS A 97 8.40 -30.16 24.25
N LEU A 98 7.78 -30.12 23.07
CA LEU A 98 7.11 -31.26 22.45
C LEU A 98 7.96 -31.71 21.26
N SER A 99 8.74 -32.77 21.47
CA SER A 99 9.57 -33.38 20.43
C SER A 99 9.00 -34.76 20.07
N SER A 100 8.70 -35.00 18.79
CA SER A 100 8.46 -36.35 18.28
C SER A 100 9.66 -36.79 17.44
N ALA A 101 10.11 -38.04 17.62
CA ALA A 101 11.25 -38.61 16.89
C ALA A 101 10.87 -39.13 15.48
N GLY A 102 9.83 -38.58 14.84
CA GLY A 102 9.30 -39.03 13.56
C GLY A 102 8.76 -37.87 12.71
N SER A 103 8.28 -38.17 11.49
CA SER A 103 7.97 -37.16 10.46
C SER A 103 6.90 -36.13 10.80
N ASN A 104 6.16 -36.30 11.89
CA ASN A 104 5.08 -35.40 12.31
C ASN A 104 5.20 -35.06 13.80
N THR A 105 5.25 -33.77 14.13
CA THR A 105 4.93 -33.27 15.47
C THR A 105 3.52 -32.66 15.42
N LEU A 106 2.60 -33.22 16.22
CA LEU A 106 1.20 -32.81 16.28
C LEU A 106 0.87 -32.35 17.70
N LEU A 107 0.47 -31.09 17.85
CA LEU A 107 -0.32 -30.66 19.00
C LEU A 107 -1.77 -30.65 18.57
N ASN A 108 -2.61 -31.48 19.17
CA ASN A 108 -4.02 -31.59 18.85
C ASN A 108 -4.86 -31.25 20.08
N ALA A 109 -5.77 -30.29 19.96
CA ALA A 109 -6.75 -29.93 20.96
C ALA A 109 -8.15 -30.21 20.41
N THR A 110 -8.98 -30.88 21.21
CA THR A 110 -10.36 -31.18 20.86
C THR A 110 -11.27 -31.06 22.08
N ASN A 111 -12.49 -30.56 21.86
CA ASN A 111 -13.58 -30.59 22.85
C ASN A 111 -14.64 -31.66 22.52
N GLY A 112 -14.33 -32.57 21.59
CA GLY A 112 -15.25 -33.57 21.05
C GLY A 112 -16.02 -33.13 19.80
N THR A 113 -15.99 -31.84 19.45
CA THR A 113 -16.68 -31.27 18.27
C THR A 113 -15.71 -30.55 17.33
N VAL A 114 -14.85 -29.71 17.89
CA VAL A 114 -13.83 -28.96 17.15
C VAL A 114 -12.49 -29.67 17.29
N ASN A 115 -11.80 -29.88 16.17
CA ASN A 115 -10.43 -30.39 16.17
C ASN A 115 -9.50 -29.32 15.59
N ALA A 116 -8.58 -28.83 16.41
CA ALA A 116 -7.60 -27.82 16.02
C ALA A 116 -6.20 -28.27 16.41
N GLY A 117 -5.21 -27.89 15.61
CA GLY A 117 -3.84 -28.28 15.92
C GLY A 117 -2.77 -27.47 15.24
N LEU A 118 -1.56 -27.65 15.77
CA LEU A 118 -0.31 -27.29 15.11
C LEU A 118 0.29 -28.58 14.53
N HIS A 119 0.53 -28.57 13.24
CA HIS A 119 1.17 -29.66 12.53
C HIS A 119 2.53 -29.20 12.00
N VAL A 120 3.57 -29.97 12.28
CA VAL A 120 4.89 -29.82 11.66
C VAL A 120 5.21 -31.16 11.01
N GLY A 121 5.31 -31.19 9.69
CA GLY A 121 5.41 -32.43 8.92
C GLY A 121 5.17 -32.23 7.42
N ALA A 122 4.87 -33.29 6.69
CA ALA A 122 4.58 -33.21 5.27
C ALA A 122 3.20 -32.58 5.01
N LEU A 123 3.19 -31.39 4.41
CA LEU A 123 1.99 -30.70 3.95
C LEU A 123 1.48 -31.28 2.62
N SER A 124 0.31 -30.83 2.17
CA SER A 124 -0.22 -31.15 0.84
C SER A 124 0.85 -30.97 -0.24
N GLY A 125 1.09 -32.00 -1.06
CA GLY A 125 2.16 -32.01 -2.05
C GLY A 125 3.51 -32.53 -1.55
N GLY A 126 3.58 -33.07 -0.32
CA GLY A 126 4.77 -33.76 0.21
C GLY A 126 5.89 -32.84 0.69
N GLN A 127 5.66 -31.53 0.75
CA GLN A 127 6.65 -30.57 1.23
C GLN A 127 6.69 -30.57 2.76
N ALA A 128 7.89 -30.67 3.35
CA ALA A 128 8.06 -30.45 4.78
C ALA A 128 7.70 -28.99 5.13
N GLY A 129 6.80 -28.81 6.09
CA GLY A 129 6.37 -27.48 6.52
C GLY A 129 5.61 -27.52 7.84
N ALA A 130 5.03 -26.38 8.20
CA ALA A 130 4.19 -26.26 9.38
C ALA A 130 2.86 -25.60 9.02
N SER A 131 1.78 -26.06 9.65
CA SER A 131 0.45 -25.49 9.49
C SER A 131 -0.27 -25.39 10.83
N ILE A 132 -1.16 -24.40 10.94
CA ILE A 132 -2.08 -24.23 12.06
C ILE A 132 -3.48 -24.04 11.48
N GLY A 133 -4.47 -24.66 12.12
CA GLY A 133 -5.84 -24.59 11.64
C GLY A 133 -6.78 -25.55 12.33
N THR A 134 -7.97 -25.67 11.76
CA THR A 134 -8.99 -26.66 12.11
C THR A 134 -8.96 -27.80 11.10
N ASN A 135 -9.01 -29.04 11.60
CA ASN A 135 -9.15 -30.24 10.74
C ASN A 135 -10.62 -30.67 10.57
N SER A 136 -11.53 -30.10 11.36
CA SER A 136 -12.97 -30.26 11.21
C SER A 136 -13.59 -29.04 10.53
N ASN A 137 -14.85 -29.16 10.11
CA ASN A 137 -15.59 -28.12 9.40
C ASN A 137 -16.01 -26.95 10.32
N HIS A 138 -15.02 -26.26 10.87
CA HIS A 138 -15.18 -25.12 11.77
C HIS A 138 -14.19 -24.02 11.42
N GLN A 139 -14.52 -22.79 11.78
CA GLN A 139 -13.69 -21.63 11.49
C GLN A 139 -12.37 -21.68 12.27
N PHE A 140 -11.29 -21.24 11.64
CA PHE A 140 -10.03 -20.92 12.31
C PHE A 140 -9.97 -19.41 12.56
N ARG A 141 -9.56 -18.99 13.76
CA ARG A 141 -9.53 -17.57 14.13
C ARG A 141 -8.25 -17.17 14.85
N LEU A 142 -7.77 -15.97 14.53
CA LEU A 142 -6.74 -15.27 15.29
C LEU A 142 -7.41 -14.12 16.04
N PHE A 143 -7.18 -14.08 17.36
CA PHE A 143 -7.77 -13.08 18.24
C PHE A 143 -6.73 -12.04 18.64
N ALA A 144 -7.14 -10.79 18.74
CA ALA A 144 -6.38 -9.74 19.40
C ALA A 144 -7.33 -8.89 20.24
N ASN A 145 -6.91 -8.53 21.45
CA ASN A 145 -7.70 -7.74 22.39
C ASN A 145 -9.14 -8.29 22.60
N GLY A 146 -9.29 -9.61 22.63
CA GLY A 146 -10.58 -10.28 22.83
C GLY A 146 -11.53 -10.28 21.63
N THR A 147 -11.06 -9.88 20.44
CA THR A 147 -11.86 -9.83 19.21
C THR A 147 -11.23 -10.61 18.07
N ASP A 148 -12.04 -11.04 17.11
CA ASP A 148 -11.59 -11.75 15.90
C ASP A 148 -10.86 -10.78 14.96
N ALA A 149 -9.52 -10.88 14.93
CA ALA A 149 -8.68 -10.09 14.04
C ALA A 149 -8.66 -10.70 12.62
N LEU A 150 -8.53 -12.02 12.54
CA LEU A 150 -8.58 -12.79 11.30
C LEU A 150 -9.48 -14.01 11.48
N THR A 151 -10.38 -14.25 10.54
CA THR A 151 -11.20 -15.47 10.46
C THR A 151 -10.95 -16.16 9.13
N VAL A 152 -10.69 -17.46 9.14
CA VAL A 152 -10.84 -18.34 7.98
C VAL A 152 -12.13 -19.12 8.19
N ASP A 153 -13.12 -18.91 7.33
CA ASP A 153 -14.39 -19.63 7.43
C ASP A 153 -14.27 -21.08 6.92
N THR A 154 -15.35 -21.83 7.05
CA THR A 154 -15.43 -23.23 6.62
C THR A 154 -15.33 -23.43 5.10
N ASN A 155 -15.55 -22.37 4.32
CA ASN A 155 -15.42 -22.39 2.86
C ASN A 155 -14.03 -21.92 2.40
N GLY A 156 -13.15 -21.56 3.34
CA GLY A 156 -11.81 -21.04 3.05
C GLY A 156 -11.76 -19.53 2.77
N ASN A 157 -12.85 -18.79 3.00
CA ASN A 157 -12.85 -17.33 2.88
C ASN A 157 -12.11 -16.70 4.08
N VAL A 158 -11.33 -15.66 3.83
CA VAL A 158 -10.60 -14.90 4.83
C VAL A 158 -11.34 -13.61 5.15
N GLY A 159 -11.70 -13.41 6.41
CA GLY A 159 -12.20 -12.17 6.96
C GLY A 159 -11.15 -11.47 7.82
N ILE A 160 -10.90 -10.19 7.56
CA ILE A 160 -10.16 -9.29 8.47
C ILE A 160 -11.16 -8.33 9.08
N GLY A 161 -11.34 -8.40 10.40
CA GLY A 161 -12.35 -7.63 11.14
C GLY A 161 -13.81 -8.11 10.96
N THR A 162 -14.02 -9.31 10.40
CA THR A 162 -15.33 -9.97 10.31
C THR A 162 -15.20 -11.47 10.53
N THR A 163 -16.22 -12.08 11.14
CA THR A 163 -16.34 -13.54 11.33
C THR A 163 -17.15 -14.22 10.23
N ASN A 164 -17.82 -13.44 9.38
CA ASN A 164 -18.70 -13.93 8.32
C ASN A 164 -18.28 -13.31 6.97
N PRO A 165 -17.09 -13.66 6.44
CA PRO A 165 -16.66 -13.18 5.13
C PRO A 165 -17.61 -13.66 4.03
N GLY A 166 -18.04 -12.74 3.15
CA GLY A 166 -18.95 -13.04 2.02
C GLY A 166 -18.23 -13.31 0.70
N GLN A 167 -16.90 -13.17 0.69
CA GLN A 167 -16.00 -13.32 -0.46
C GLN A 167 -14.67 -13.91 0.04
N LEU A 168 -13.85 -14.45 -0.88
CA LEU A 168 -12.54 -15.07 -0.55
C LEU A 168 -11.66 -14.20 0.35
N LEU A 169 -11.70 -12.88 0.16
CA LEU A 169 -11.11 -11.91 1.09
C LEU A 169 -12.13 -10.81 1.39
N SER A 170 -12.46 -10.64 2.67
CA SER A 170 -13.35 -9.59 3.17
C SER A 170 -12.61 -8.73 4.18
N LEU A 171 -12.53 -7.42 3.94
CA LEU A 171 -12.02 -6.44 4.90
C LEU A 171 -13.23 -5.69 5.47
N ASN A 172 -13.47 -5.81 6.77
CA ASN A 172 -14.59 -5.16 7.43
C ASN A 172 -14.09 -4.39 8.65
N GLN A 173 -14.60 -3.18 8.85
CA GLN A 173 -14.36 -2.40 10.05
C GLN A 173 -15.66 -2.32 10.85
N SER A 174 -15.68 -2.96 12.01
CA SER A 174 -16.86 -3.03 12.89
C SER A 174 -16.98 -1.86 13.85
N ALA A 175 -15.95 -1.01 13.96
CA ALA A 175 -15.96 0.19 14.78
C ALA A 175 -16.76 1.34 14.12
N PRO A 176 -17.70 2.00 14.84
CA PRO A 176 -18.40 3.18 14.32
C PRO A 176 -17.44 4.28 13.89
N GLY A 177 -17.60 4.79 12.66
CA GLY A 177 -16.80 5.90 12.13
C GLY A 177 -15.44 5.52 11.52
N GLY A 178 -15.08 4.23 11.47
CA GLY A 178 -13.90 3.74 10.75
C GLY A 178 -14.23 3.23 9.35
N GLY A 179 -13.34 3.44 8.38
CA GLY A 179 -13.40 2.80 7.06
C GLY A 179 -12.57 1.51 7.04
N ALA A 180 -13.02 0.50 6.29
CA ALA A 180 -12.16 -0.63 5.91
C ALA A 180 -11.30 -0.20 4.71
N SER A 181 -9.99 -0.39 4.78
CA SER A 181 -9.07 0.02 3.71
C SER A 181 -8.00 -1.04 3.47
N LEU A 182 -7.69 -1.27 2.20
CA LEU A 182 -6.49 -2.00 1.79
C LEU A 182 -5.38 -0.97 1.56
N SER A 183 -4.28 -1.10 2.30
CA SER A 183 -3.11 -0.23 2.15
C SER A 183 -1.99 -0.98 1.42
N ILE A 184 -1.56 -0.44 0.27
CA ILE A 184 -0.40 -0.92 -0.49
C ILE A 184 0.59 0.24 -0.56
N LEU A 185 1.59 0.23 0.31
CA LEU A 185 2.57 1.30 0.42
C LEU A 185 3.96 0.74 0.14
N GLN A 186 4.70 1.41 -0.75
CA GLN A 186 6.13 1.21 -0.92
C GLN A 186 6.83 2.54 -0.57
N PRO A 187 7.27 2.74 0.68
CA PRO A 187 7.84 4.03 1.13
C PRO A 187 9.09 4.49 0.37
N TYR A 188 9.77 3.57 -0.31
CA TYR A 188 11.00 3.81 -1.07
C TYR A 188 10.80 3.57 -2.58
N ILE A 189 9.59 3.78 -3.08
CA ILE A 189 9.29 3.71 -4.51
C ILE A 189 10.00 4.83 -5.27
N SER A 190 10.58 4.53 -6.44
CA SER A 190 11.25 5.54 -7.26
C SER A 190 10.26 6.27 -8.17
N ASN A 191 10.64 7.43 -8.69
CA ASN A 191 9.84 8.12 -9.71
C ASN A 191 9.66 7.23 -10.94
N GLY A 192 8.42 7.05 -11.39
CA GLY A 192 8.07 6.20 -12.54
C GLY A 192 7.84 4.73 -12.21
N ASP A 193 8.22 4.25 -11.02
CA ASP A 193 7.79 2.95 -10.51
C ASP A 193 6.31 2.97 -10.12
N TYR A 194 5.74 1.85 -9.69
CA TYR A 194 4.33 1.80 -9.32
C TYR A 194 4.00 0.81 -8.21
N THR A 195 2.92 1.12 -7.49
CA THR A 195 2.14 0.14 -6.73
C THR A 195 0.83 -0.09 -7.47
N GLN A 196 0.37 -1.34 -7.58
CA GLN A 196 -0.84 -1.62 -8.36
C GLN A 196 -1.66 -2.80 -7.86
N ILE A 197 -2.91 -2.80 -8.30
CA ILE A 197 -3.85 -3.91 -8.20
C ILE A 197 -4.09 -4.46 -9.60
N TYR A 198 -4.02 -5.78 -9.72
CA TYR A 198 -4.28 -6.52 -10.96
C TYR A 198 -5.69 -7.12 -10.95
N LEU A 199 -6.42 -6.98 -12.05
CA LEU A 199 -7.78 -7.50 -12.21
C LEU A 199 -7.92 -8.17 -13.58
N GLY A 200 -8.11 -9.49 -13.65
CA GLY A 200 -8.35 -10.14 -14.93
C GLY A 200 -8.01 -11.63 -14.98
N LYS A 201 -7.98 -12.17 -16.20
CA LYS A 201 -7.97 -13.61 -16.46
C LYS A 201 -6.59 -14.25 -16.28
N SER A 202 -5.55 -13.54 -16.71
CA SER A 202 -4.15 -14.02 -16.70
C SER A 202 -3.20 -12.84 -16.80
N VAL A 203 -1.97 -13.01 -16.33
CA VAL A 203 -0.90 -12.02 -16.53
C VAL A 203 -0.49 -12.05 -18.01
N GLY A 204 -0.91 -11.02 -18.75
CA GLY A 204 -0.69 -10.91 -20.19
C GLY A 204 -1.23 -9.58 -20.72
N THR A 205 -0.65 -9.09 -21.82
CA THR A 205 -1.03 -7.80 -22.42
C THR A 205 -2.51 -7.81 -22.77
N ASN A 206 -3.26 -6.79 -22.34
CA ASN A 206 -4.71 -6.65 -22.58
C ASN A 206 -5.61 -7.75 -22.00
N THR A 207 -5.08 -8.73 -21.25
CA THR A 207 -5.88 -9.76 -20.54
C THR A 207 -6.10 -9.44 -19.06
N LEU A 208 -5.54 -8.31 -18.61
CA LEU A 208 -5.50 -7.87 -17.24
C LEU A 208 -5.66 -6.34 -17.21
N GLY A 209 -6.57 -5.86 -16.36
CA GLY A 209 -6.68 -4.46 -15.98
C GLY A 209 -5.75 -4.15 -14.81
N THR A 210 -5.33 -2.90 -14.74
CA THR A 210 -4.46 -2.36 -13.70
C THR A 210 -5.09 -1.12 -13.11
N ILE A 211 -5.02 -1.00 -11.78
CA ILE A 211 -5.23 0.24 -11.04
C ILE A 211 -3.90 0.52 -10.35
N SER A 212 -3.20 1.58 -10.77
CA SER A 212 -1.85 1.84 -10.32
C SER A 212 -1.65 3.28 -9.85
N TYR A 213 -0.80 3.44 -8.85
CA TYR A 213 -0.26 4.74 -8.46
C TYR A 213 1.20 4.81 -8.87
N VAL A 214 1.56 5.88 -9.58
CA VAL A 214 2.89 6.16 -10.10
C VAL A 214 3.37 7.49 -9.54
N PRO A 215 4.33 7.49 -8.59
CA PRO A 215 4.94 8.72 -8.11
C PRO A 215 5.80 9.36 -9.20
N SER A 216 5.94 10.67 -9.10
CA SER A 216 6.83 11.48 -9.92
C SER A 216 7.61 12.43 -9.03
N ALA A 217 8.50 13.22 -9.63
CA ALA A 217 9.36 14.16 -8.91
C ALA A 217 8.58 15.14 -8.02
N THR A 218 7.30 15.39 -8.31
CA THR A 218 6.40 16.18 -7.46
C THR A 218 5.08 15.45 -7.23
N ALA A 219 4.41 15.77 -6.12
CA ALA A 219 3.06 15.29 -5.85
C ALA A 219 2.08 15.66 -6.97
N ALA A 220 2.20 16.87 -7.53
CA ALA A 220 1.37 17.38 -8.62
C ALA A 220 1.50 16.55 -9.92
N SER A 221 2.69 16.01 -10.19
CA SER A 221 2.98 15.21 -11.39
C SER A 221 2.80 13.70 -11.17
N SER A 222 2.54 13.27 -9.93
CA SER A 222 2.24 11.87 -9.64
C SER A 222 0.86 11.52 -10.19
N THR A 223 0.64 10.26 -10.56
CA THR A 223 -0.60 9.86 -11.27
C THR A 223 -1.24 8.61 -10.68
N LEU A 224 -2.56 8.63 -10.53
CA LEU A 224 -3.40 7.44 -10.47
C LEU A 224 -3.77 7.04 -11.90
N ARG A 225 -3.55 5.78 -12.27
CA ARG A 225 -3.78 5.28 -13.63
C ARG A 225 -4.70 4.08 -13.62
N LEU A 226 -5.55 4.03 -14.64
CA LEU A 226 -6.37 2.89 -14.99
C LEU A 226 -6.04 2.51 -16.43
N GLY A 227 -5.69 1.25 -16.65
CA GLY A 227 -5.29 0.79 -17.97
C GLY A 227 -5.23 -0.71 -18.07
N LEU A 228 -4.91 -1.18 -19.27
CA LEU A 228 -4.65 -2.59 -19.52
C LEU A 228 -3.16 -2.87 -19.32
N TYR A 229 -2.86 -4.01 -18.70
CA TYR A 229 -1.49 -4.46 -18.51
C TYR A 229 -0.75 -4.52 -19.84
N GLY A 230 0.49 -4.03 -19.86
CA GLY A 230 1.34 -4.03 -21.06
C GLY A 230 0.90 -3.05 -22.16
N SER A 231 -0.05 -2.16 -21.89
CA SER A 231 -0.54 -1.13 -22.81
C SER A 231 -0.41 0.26 -22.19
N SER A 232 -0.54 1.30 -23.01
CA SER A 232 -0.62 2.67 -22.52
C SER A 232 -1.83 2.88 -21.61
N ASP A 233 -1.69 3.81 -20.67
CA ASP A 233 -2.76 4.15 -19.74
C ASP A 233 -4.01 4.63 -20.48
N THR A 234 -5.14 4.03 -20.15
CA THR A 234 -6.44 4.44 -20.73
C THR A 234 -6.94 5.71 -20.05
N LEU A 235 -6.79 5.80 -18.74
CA LEU A 235 -7.18 6.96 -17.94
C LEU A 235 -6.06 7.28 -16.95
N ALA A 236 -5.68 8.55 -16.88
CA ALA A 236 -4.69 9.05 -15.93
C ALA A 236 -5.26 10.26 -15.16
N ILE A 237 -5.11 10.25 -13.84
CA ILE A 237 -5.45 11.38 -12.97
C ILE A 237 -4.17 11.84 -12.31
N ASN A 238 -3.73 13.07 -12.60
CA ASN A 238 -2.53 13.62 -11.97
C ASN A 238 -2.83 14.20 -10.56
N GLY A 239 -1.79 14.52 -9.80
CA GLY A 239 -1.92 15.05 -8.44
C GLY A 239 -2.60 16.42 -8.35
N ASN A 240 -2.74 17.14 -9.45
CA ASN A 240 -3.56 18.36 -9.55
C ASN A 240 -5.05 18.07 -9.77
N GLY A 241 -5.44 16.79 -9.87
CA GLY A 241 -6.80 16.34 -10.12
C GLY A 241 -7.26 16.57 -11.56
N ASN A 242 -6.35 16.70 -12.52
CA ASN A 242 -6.70 16.72 -13.93
C ASN A 242 -6.83 15.29 -14.45
N VAL A 243 -7.77 15.05 -15.36
CA VAL A 243 -8.08 13.75 -15.94
C VAL A 243 -7.68 13.73 -17.40
N GLY A 244 -6.90 12.73 -17.80
CA GLY A 244 -6.55 12.44 -19.19
C GLY A 244 -7.15 11.10 -19.62
N ILE A 245 -7.71 11.05 -20.82
CA ILE A 245 -8.17 9.82 -21.47
C ILE A 245 -7.29 9.57 -22.69
N GLY A 246 -6.55 8.46 -22.67
CA GLY A 246 -5.56 8.12 -23.70
C GLY A 246 -4.31 9.00 -23.71
N ARG A 247 -4.16 9.90 -22.73
CA ARG A 247 -3.00 10.80 -22.55
C ARG A 247 -2.81 11.15 -21.08
N THR A 248 -1.62 11.64 -20.73
CA THR A 248 -1.39 12.28 -19.42
C THR A 248 -1.84 13.74 -19.49
N PRO A 249 -2.73 14.19 -18.59
CA PRO A 249 -3.27 15.55 -18.67
C PRO A 249 -2.23 16.58 -18.21
N ALA A 250 -2.08 17.66 -18.97
CA ALA A 250 -1.05 18.67 -18.73
C ALA A 250 -1.60 20.05 -18.33
N THR A 251 -2.73 20.46 -18.89
CA THR A 251 -3.25 21.84 -18.85
C THR A 251 -4.67 21.91 -18.31
N TYR A 252 -5.61 21.18 -18.93
CA TYR A 252 -7.04 21.27 -18.64
C TYR A 252 -7.49 20.21 -17.64
N LYS A 253 -8.65 20.44 -17.01
CA LYS A 253 -9.25 19.49 -16.06
C LYS A 253 -9.63 18.16 -16.71
N LEU A 254 -9.97 18.19 -18.00
CA LEU A 254 -10.20 17.01 -18.81
C LEU A 254 -9.49 17.18 -20.15
N GLU A 255 -8.64 16.22 -20.51
CA GLU A 255 -7.98 16.13 -21.80
C GLU A 255 -8.24 14.76 -22.43
N VAL A 256 -8.55 14.73 -23.71
CA VAL A 256 -8.82 13.48 -24.44
C VAL A 256 -7.89 13.42 -25.64
N GLU A 257 -7.18 12.30 -25.77
CA GLU A 257 -6.43 11.98 -26.98
C GLU A 257 -7.40 11.39 -28.01
N GLY A 258 -7.76 12.20 -29.02
CA GLY A 258 -8.64 11.79 -30.11
C GLY A 258 -10.10 12.24 -29.97
N ASP A 259 -11.02 11.39 -30.42
CA ASP A 259 -12.45 11.72 -30.51
C ASP A 259 -13.17 11.56 -29.16
N ALA A 260 -14.09 12.47 -28.85
CA ALA A 260 -15.00 12.38 -27.71
C ALA A 260 -16.46 12.51 -28.19
N SER A 261 -17.36 11.64 -27.70
CA SER A 261 -18.76 11.60 -28.14
C SER A 261 -19.73 11.68 -26.97
N LYS A 262 -20.80 12.47 -27.14
CA LYS A 262 -21.98 12.44 -26.30
C LYS A 262 -23.09 11.67 -27.03
N THR A 263 -23.95 10.99 -26.28
CA THR A 263 -25.07 10.22 -26.84
C THR A 263 -26.11 11.10 -27.55
N THR A 264 -26.12 12.41 -27.30
CA THR A 264 -27.00 13.39 -27.94
C THR A 264 -26.20 14.55 -28.53
N ALA A 265 -26.73 15.14 -29.59
CA ALA A 265 -26.13 16.28 -30.26
C ALA A 265 -26.02 17.52 -29.35
N GLY A 266 -25.02 18.37 -29.60
CA GLY A 266 -24.82 19.65 -28.94
C GLY A 266 -23.45 19.78 -28.27
N SER A 267 -23.10 20.99 -27.85
CA SER A 267 -21.83 21.30 -27.17
C SER A 267 -21.81 20.82 -25.71
N TRP A 268 -20.64 20.93 -25.07
CA TRP A 268 -20.55 20.93 -23.62
C TRP A 268 -21.26 22.18 -23.08
N GLN A 269 -22.17 22.02 -22.13
CA GLN A 269 -22.95 23.14 -21.61
C GLN A 269 -22.09 24.01 -20.69
N ALA A 270 -22.26 25.33 -20.81
CA ALA A 270 -21.66 26.31 -19.92
C ALA A 270 -22.76 27.04 -19.16
N ASN A 271 -22.57 27.22 -17.84
CA ASN A 271 -23.50 28.00 -17.02
C ASN A 271 -23.43 29.48 -17.48
N SER A 272 -24.57 30.08 -17.81
CA SER A 272 -24.65 31.42 -18.41
C SER A 272 -25.79 32.29 -17.84
N ASP A 273 -26.23 31.98 -16.62
CA ASP A 273 -27.30 32.71 -15.91
C ASP A 273 -26.88 34.16 -15.61
N ALA A 274 -27.82 35.12 -15.64
CA ALA A 274 -27.51 36.51 -15.35
C ALA A 274 -26.97 36.73 -13.92
N ARG A 275 -27.43 35.90 -12.95
CA ARG A 275 -27.04 36.00 -11.53
C ARG A 275 -25.59 35.63 -11.26
N ILE A 276 -24.94 34.92 -12.19
CA ILE A 276 -23.52 34.54 -12.08
C ILE A 276 -22.61 35.43 -12.93
N LYS A 277 -23.13 36.54 -13.47
CA LYS A 277 -22.39 37.49 -14.30
C LYS A 277 -22.30 38.86 -13.62
N LYS A 278 -21.21 39.56 -13.89
CA LYS A 278 -20.98 40.96 -13.50
C LYS A 278 -20.41 41.73 -14.69
N ASP A 279 -20.49 43.06 -14.64
CA ASP A 279 -19.87 43.95 -15.65
C ASP A 279 -20.35 43.66 -17.09
N VAL A 280 -21.65 43.44 -17.26
CA VAL A 280 -22.26 43.08 -18.55
C VAL A 280 -22.33 44.31 -19.47
N SER A 281 -21.67 44.25 -20.62
CA SER A 281 -21.70 45.26 -21.68
C SER A 281 -21.99 44.64 -23.06
N ASN A 282 -22.41 45.49 -24.00
CA ASN A 282 -22.62 45.06 -25.39
C ASN A 282 -21.29 44.76 -26.09
N ILE A 283 -21.29 43.74 -26.94
CA ILE A 283 -20.22 43.53 -27.94
C ILE A 283 -20.40 44.57 -29.05
N SER A 284 -19.28 45.12 -29.56
CA SER A 284 -19.25 46.08 -30.67
C SER A 284 -18.01 45.87 -31.55
N GLY A 285 -18.07 46.27 -32.81
CA GLY A 285 -16.95 46.13 -33.75
C GLY A 285 -16.71 44.68 -34.13
N ALA A 286 -17.76 43.86 -34.10
CA ALA A 286 -17.67 42.43 -34.34
C ALA A 286 -17.31 42.14 -35.80
N VAL A 287 -17.86 42.89 -36.77
CA VAL A 287 -17.48 42.75 -38.18
C VAL A 287 -15.99 43.01 -38.38
N SER A 288 -15.48 44.12 -37.83
CA SER A 288 -14.06 44.48 -37.93
C SER A 288 -13.15 43.43 -37.28
N ALA A 289 -13.52 42.91 -36.10
CA ALA A 289 -12.76 41.87 -35.42
C ALA A 289 -12.74 40.56 -36.23
N LEU A 290 -13.89 40.10 -36.73
CA LEU A 290 -13.98 38.85 -37.49
C LEU A 290 -13.26 38.93 -38.86
N ASN A 291 -13.23 40.11 -39.49
CA ASN A 291 -12.51 40.33 -40.75
C ASN A 291 -10.98 40.16 -40.62
N LEU A 292 -10.44 40.25 -39.39
CA LEU A 292 -9.02 40.01 -39.12
C LEU A 292 -8.68 38.52 -38.94
N LEU A 293 -9.69 37.67 -38.78
CA LEU A 293 -9.48 36.23 -38.62
C LEU A 293 -9.34 35.55 -39.97
N ARG A 294 -8.46 34.55 -40.02
CA ARG A 294 -8.26 33.70 -41.20
C ARG A 294 -8.58 32.24 -40.86
N PRO A 295 -9.77 31.73 -41.25
CA PRO A 295 -10.03 30.30 -41.24
C PRO A 295 -9.05 29.58 -42.18
N VAL A 296 -8.47 28.47 -41.74
CA VAL A 296 -7.49 27.70 -42.50
C VAL A 296 -7.88 26.23 -42.61
N MET A 297 -7.44 25.62 -43.70
CA MET A 297 -7.42 24.17 -43.87
C MET A 297 -5.96 23.70 -43.74
N PHE A 298 -5.70 22.67 -42.95
CA PHE A 298 -4.33 22.24 -42.64
C PHE A 298 -4.24 20.72 -42.42
N LYS A 299 -3.02 20.19 -42.43
CA LYS A 299 -2.68 18.87 -41.90
C LYS A 299 -1.71 19.06 -40.72
N TYR A 300 -1.76 18.15 -39.75
CA TYR A 300 -0.73 18.10 -38.71
C TYR A 300 0.59 17.58 -39.27
N THR A 301 1.71 18.05 -38.71
CA THR A 301 3.05 17.57 -39.10
C THR A 301 3.24 16.11 -38.69
N ASP A 302 4.19 15.43 -39.33
CA ASP A 302 4.48 14.03 -39.05
C ASP A 302 5.02 13.83 -37.63
N GLU A 303 5.82 14.77 -37.13
CA GLU A 303 6.37 14.75 -35.79
C GLU A 303 5.27 14.83 -34.72
N TYR A 304 4.28 15.69 -34.94
CA TYR A 304 3.15 15.82 -34.02
C TYR A 304 2.27 14.57 -34.03
N LYS A 305 1.98 14.02 -35.22
CA LYS A 305 1.23 12.75 -35.36
C LYS A 305 1.94 11.58 -34.67
N ALA A 306 3.27 11.54 -34.67
CA ALA A 306 4.02 10.48 -34.00
C ALA A 306 3.80 10.46 -32.47
N GLN A 307 3.50 11.62 -31.87
CA GLN A 307 3.19 11.73 -30.43
C GLN A 307 1.69 11.58 -30.13
N HIS A 308 0.85 11.79 -31.15
CA HIS A 308 -0.61 11.78 -31.06
C HIS A 308 -1.21 10.78 -32.06
N PRO A 309 -1.13 9.46 -31.77
CA PRO A 309 -1.48 8.40 -32.71
C PRO A 309 -2.98 8.38 -33.08
N SER A 310 -3.81 9.14 -32.35
CA SER A 310 -5.23 9.30 -32.67
C SER A 310 -5.48 10.20 -33.89
N ILE A 311 -4.50 11.03 -34.28
CA ILE A 311 -4.59 11.97 -35.39
C ILE A 311 -4.47 11.22 -36.72
N LYS A 312 -5.46 11.43 -37.60
CA LYS A 312 -5.52 10.81 -38.93
C LYS A 312 -4.86 11.72 -39.97
N ASP A 313 -4.23 11.14 -40.99
CA ASP A 313 -3.68 11.93 -42.10
C ASP A 313 -4.77 12.44 -43.05
N LYS A 314 -5.44 13.52 -42.65
CA LYS A 314 -6.48 14.20 -43.43
C LYS A 314 -6.41 15.71 -43.23
N TYR A 315 -7.12 16.46 -44.06
CA TYR A 315 -7.31 17.88 -43.83
C TYR A 315 -8.24 18.14 -42.64
N TYR A 316 -7.85 19.10 -41.83
CA TYR A 316 -8.59 19.67 -40.71
C TYR A 316 -8.87 21.15 -40.99
N TYR A 317 -9.87 21.70 -40.30
CA TYR A 317 -10.30 23.09 -40.46
C TYR A 317 -10.29 23.76 -39.09
N ASN A 318 -9.56 24.86 -38.95
CA ASN A 318 -9.50 25.64 -37.72
C ASN A 318 -8.86 27.02 -37.99
N PHE A 319 -8.35 27.67 -36.96
CA PHE A 319 -7.56 28.91 -37.02
C PHE A 319 -6.12 28.66 -36.55
N ILE A 320 -5.20 29.54 -36.97
CA ILE A 320 -3.85 29.57 -36.40
C ILE A 320 -3.88 30.34 -35.09
N ALA A 321 -3.47 29.70 -33.99
CA ALA A 321 -3.58 30.28 -32.64
C ALA A 321 -2.84 31.62 -32.49
N GLN A 322 -1.66 31.76 -33.10
CA GLN A 322 -0.87 33.00 -33.08
C GLN A 322 -1.55 34.15 -33.85
N GLU A 323 -2.33 33.83 -34.90
CA GLU A 323 -3.14 34.84 -35.62
C GLU A 323 -4.37 35.18 -34.80
N PHE A 324 -5.04 34.19 -34.23
CA PHE A 324 -6.21 34.35 -33.36
C PHE A 324 -5.91 35.22 -32.14
N GLN A 325 -4.74 35.03 -31.51
CA GLN A 325 -4.30 35.79 -30.34
C GLN A 325 -4.21 37.30 -30.59
N LYS A 326 -3.92 37.72 -31.82
CA LYS A 326 -3.85 39.16 -32.17
C LYS A 326 -5.22 39.83 -32.11
N VAL A 327 -6.30 39.07 -32.23
CA VAL A 327 -7.68 39.54 -32.22
C VAL A 327 -8.34 39.26 -30.86
N PHE A 328 -8.16 38.06 -30.33
CA PHE A 328 -8.75 37.58 -29.07
C PHE A 328 -7.66 37.04 -28.13
N PRO A 329 -6.83 37.91 -27.53
CA PRO A 329 -5.69 37.48 -26.73
C PRO A 329 -6.07 36.68 -25.47
N SER A 330 -7.23 36.98 -24.86
CA SER A 330 -7.74 36.26 -23.67
C SER A 330 -8.22 34.85 -23.98
N GLU A 331 -8.50 34.56 -25.25
CA GLU A 331 -9.08 33.30 -25.70
C GLU A 331 -7.99 32.34 -26.23
N VAL A 332 -6.71 32.66 -25.98
CA VAL A 332 -5.57 31.82 -26.34
C VAL A 332 -4.80 31.44 -25.07
N THR A 333 -4.68 30.15 -24.83
CA THR A 333 -3.98 29.58 -23.68
C THR A 333 -2.65 28.97 -24.13
N VAL A 334 -1.57 29.27 -23.42
CA VAL A 334 -0.31 28.52 -23.54
C VAL A 334 -0.46 27.21 -22.78
N THR A 335 -0.48 26.07 -23.48
CA THR A 335 -0.64 24.75 -22.85
C THR A 335 0.67 24.28 -22.25
N ASN A 336 0.62 23.31 -21.34
CA ASN A 336 1.83 22.65 -20.83
C ASN A 336 2.34 21.55 -21.79
N ASP A 337 1.67 21.34 -22.93
CA ASP A 337 2.18 20.47 -23.99
C ASP A 337 3.33 21.18 -24.72
N THR A 338 4.32 20.41 -25.14
CA THR A 338 5.53 20.93 -25.79
C THR A 338 5.76 20.28 -27.14
N LEU A 339 6.24 21.07 -28.09
CA LEU A 339 6.87 20.60 -29.32
C LEU A 339 8.17 19.84 -29.00
N PRO A 340 8.73 19.06 -29.96
CA PRO A 340 10.01 18.37 -29.78
C PRO A 340 11.19 19.29 -29.40
N ASN A 341 11.13 20.56 -29.78
CA ASN A 341 12.14 21.58 -29.44
C ASN A 341 11.93 22.20 -28.04
N GLY A 342 10.91 21.78 -27.30
CA GLY A 342 10.58 22.27 -25.95
C GLY A 342 9.67 23.50 -25.92
N GLU A 343 9.31 24.08 -27.07
CA GLU A 343 8.38 25.21 -27.11
C GLU A 343 6.95 24.78 -26.77
N ARG A 344 6.23 25.63 -26.04
CA ARG A 344 4.86 25.32 -25.59
C ARG A 344 3.84 25.53 -26.71
N ILE A 345 2.86 24.64 -26.77
CA ILE A 345 1.78 24.70 -27.76
C ILE A 345 0.71 25.71 -27.32
N LEU A 346 0.09 26.39 -28.28
CA LEU A 346 -1.05 27.29 -28.02
C LEU A 346 -2.37 26.58 -28.34
N ALA A 347 -3.36 26.74 -27.47
CA ALA A 347 -4.73 26.33 -27.67
C ALA A 347 -5.66 27.55 -27.71
N ILE A 348 -6.76 27.46 -28.46
CA ILE A 348 -7.77 28.53 -28.56
C ILE A 348 -9.09 28.08 -27.93
N ASP A 349 -9.86 29.02 -27.37
CA ASP A 349 -11.29 28.84 -27.10
C ASP A 349 -12.11 29.48 -28.23
N PRO A 350 -12.68 28.69 -29.14
CA PRO A 350 -13.46 29.24 -30.25
C PRO A 350 -14.88 29.67 -29.84
N TYR A 351 -15.32 29.44 -28.59
CA TYR A 351 -16.68 29.79 -28.16
C TYR A 351 -16.98 31.29 -28.34
N VAL A 352 -15.97 32.15 -28.14
CA VAL A 352 -16.05 33.61 -28.33
C VAL A 352 -16.61 33.99 -29.71
N LEU A 353 -16.37 33.18 -30.74
CA LEU A 353 -16.84 33.45 -32.09
C LEU A 353 -18.36 33.40 -32.21
N THR A 354 -19.04 32.56 -31.42
CA THR A 354 -20.50 32.40 -31.49
C THR A 354 -21.25 33.71 -31.22
N PRO A 355 -21.06 34.41 -30.08
CA PRO A 355 -21.70 35.70 -29.85
C PRO A 355 -21.18 36.81 -30.78
N TYR A 356 -19.91 36.78 -31.19
CA TYR A 356 -19.36 37.74 -32.16
C TYR A 356 -20.01 37.59 -33.55
N LEU A 357 -20.24 36.37 -34.02
CA LEU A 357 -20.93 36.12 -35.29
C LEU A 357 -22.36 36.66 -35.26
N VAL A 358 -23.09 36.43 -34.15
CA VAL A 358 -24.43 37.01 -33.96
C VAL A 358 -24.36 38.54 -34.02
N LYS A 359 -23.40 39.15 -33.32
CA LYS A 359 -23.25 40.61 -33.32
C LYS A 359 -22.86 41.16 -34.69
N ALA A 360 -21.98 40.47 -35.41
CA ALA A 360 -21.56 40.87 -36.75
C ALA A 360 -22.72 40.85 -37.73
N ILE A 361 -23.59 39.84 -37.66
CA ILE A 361 -24.83 39.80 -38.47
C ILE A 361 -25.74 41.00 -38.12
N GLN A 362 -25.88 41.35 -36.84
CA GLN A 362 -26.67 42.52 -36.43
C GLN A 362 -26.06 43.85 -36.95
N GLU A 363 -24.74 43.97 -36.91
CA GLU A 363 -24.02 45.14 -37.44
C GLU A 363 -24.18 45.24 -38.97
N GLN A 364 -23.96 44.14 -39.69
CA GLN A 364 -24.16 44.07 -41.14
C GLN A 364 -25.61 44.37 -41.54
N GLN A 365 -26.61 43.85 -40.81
CA GLN A 365 -28.01 44.13 -41.08
C GLN A 365 -28.31 45.64 -40.96
N LYS A 366 -27.75 46.30 -39.95
CA LYS A 366 -27.89 47.75 -39.78
C LYS A 366 -27.25 48.54 -40.93
N GLU A 367 -26.09 48.09 -41.42
CA GLU A 367 -25.43 48.67 -42.60
C GLU A 367 -26.26 48.49 -43.86
N ILE A 368 -26.80 47.28 -44.11
CA ILE A 368 -27.68 46.99 -45.26
C ILE A 368 -28.91 47.88 -45.25
N GLU A 369 -29.58 48.03 -44.11
CA GLU A 369 -30.75 48.92 -43.98
C GLU A 369 -30.39 50.38 -44.21
N SER A 370 -29.19 50.79 -43.80
CA SER A 370 -28.70 52.15 -44.05
C SER A 370 -28.43 52.38 -45.53
N GLN A 371 -27.75 51.45 -46.19
CA GLN A 371 -27.49 51.49 -47.62
C GLN A 371 -28.79 51.46 -48.43
N GLN A 372 -29.79 50.68 -48.01
CA GLN A 372 -31.09 50.62 -48.68
C GLN A 372 -31.82 51.98 -48.61
N ARG A 373 -31.82 52.63 -47.44
CA ARG A 373 -32.40 53.98 -47.30
C ARG A 373 -31.71 55.01 -48.18
N GLU A 374 -30.39 54.93 -48.30
CA GLU A 374 -29.62 55.81 -49.18
C GLU A 374 -29.97 55.56 -50.66
N ILE A 375 -30.04 54.30 -51.09
CA ILE A 375 -30.46 53.92 -52.43
C ILE A 375 -31.87 54.43 -52.75
N ASP A 376 -32.83 54.28 -51.83
CA ASP A 376 -34.19 54.76 -52.03
C ASP A 376 -34.25 56.28 -52.13
N GLY A 377 -33.45 56.98 -51.32
CA GLY A 377 -33.28 58.43 -51.40
C GLY A 377 -32.69 58.88 -52.74
N LEU A 378 -31.63 58.20 -53.20
CA LEU A 378 -31.00 58.49 -54.50
C LEU A 378 -31.97 58.25 -55.66
N LYS A 379 -32.73 57.15 -55.64
CA LYS A 379 -33.76 56.85 -56.65
C LYS A 379 -34.85 57.92 -56.69
N ALA A 380 -35.32 58.38 -55.52
CA ALA A 380 -36.30 59.45 -55.44
C ALA A 380 -35.75 60.78 -56.00
N GLY A 381 -34.47 61.09 -55.74
CA GLY A 381 -33.78 62.26 -56.28
C GLY A 381 -33.65 62.23 -57.81
N VAL A 382 -33.23 61.10 -58.39
CA VAL A 382 -33.14 60.91 -59.84
C VAL A 382 -34.51 61.10 -60.50
N ALA A 383 -35.56 60.46 -59.97
CA ALA A 383 -36.92 60.61 -60.48
C ALA A 383 -37.49 62.04 -60.37
N ALA A 384 -36.94 62.88 -59.48
CA ALA A 384 -37.31 64.28 -59.38
C ALA A 384 -36.56 65.16 -60.41
N LEU A 385 -35.34 64.77 -60.81
CA LEU A 385 -34.56 65.45 -61.85
C LEU A 385 -35.10 65.16 -63.25
N GLU A 386 -35.46 63.91 -63.53
CA GLU A 386 -36.05 63.50 -64.82
C GLU A 386 -37.39 64.21 -65.10
N ARG A 387 -38.14 64.59 -64.06
CA ARG A 387 -39.40 65.34 -64.19
C ARG A 387 -39.22 66.84 -64.45
N LYS A 388 -37.98 67.35 -64.39
CA LYS A 388 -37.65 68.78 -64.61
C LYS A 388 -37.01 69.04 -65.97
N GLN A 389 -36.72 68.00 -66.76
CA GLN A 389 -36.33 68.07 -68.16
C GLN A 389 -37.54 67.79 -69.03
#